data_AF-A0A9E5G5K4-F1
#
_entry.id   AF-A0A9E5G5K4-F1
#
_cell.length_a   1.000
_cell.length_b   1.000
_cell.length_c   1.000
_cell.angle_alpha   90.00
_cell.angle_beta   90.00
_cell.angle_gamma   90.00
#
_symmetry.space_group_name_H-M   'P 1'
#
loop_
_entity.id
_entity.type
_entity.pdbx_description
1 polymer ?
#
loop_
_entity_poly.entity_id
_entity_poly.type
_entity_poly.pdbx_seq_one_letter_code
_entity_poly.pdbx_strand_id
1 'polypeptide(L)'
;MKAMTKNEYLKMLKRELRPIKRAEREKSLAYFGELIDDRMEDGLPEETAISELESVSDAAQRIIAEASAQGLLRAKHSVWEIILLVLGFPLWFPLLLTVAVVVFTMYALVWILIGTLLLVSVSLAVGGAAAVIGMFFSGSISTAFVCLGIGLVSAGLGVALFIPALLIARAYARATPIILNWLINRKVGKSNE
;
A
#
# COMPACT_ATOMS: atom_id res chain seq x y z
N MET A 1 -46.88 -21.37 22.47
CA MET A 1 -45.57 -21.29 21.80
C MET A 1 -45.50 -19.92 21.17
N LYS A 2 -44.39 -19.20 21.29
CA LYS A 2 -44.29 -17.85 20.74
C LYS A 2 -44.10 -17.97 19.22
N ALA A 3 -45.00 -17.40 18.45
CA ALA A 3 -44.89 -17.24 17.00
C ALA A 3 -43.51 -16.68 16.64
N MET A 4 -42.83 -17.30 15.69
CA MET A 4 -41.58 -16.75 15.16
C MET A 4 -41.92 -15.61 14.21
N THR A 5 -41.22 -14.48 14.33
CA THR A 5 -41.33 -13.38 13.36
C THR A 5 -40.38 -13.58 12.17
N LYS A 6 -40.65 -12.93 11.02
CA LYS A 6 -39.80 -12.92 9.82
C LYS A 6 -38.36 -12.53 10.18
N ASN A 7 -38.22 -11.50 10.99
CA ASN A 7 -36.93 -11.02 11.46
C ASN A 7 -36.20 -12.06 12.31
N GLU A 8 -36.90 -12.80 13.15
CA GLU A 8 -36.31 -13.91 13.92
C GLU A 8 -35.90 -15.06 12.99
N TYR A 9 -36.74 -15.42 12.01
CA TYR A 9 -36.44 -16.49 11.04
C TYR A 9 -35.16 -16.17 10.25
N LEU A 10 -35.10 -15.01 9.62
CA LEU A 10 -33.93 -14.57 8.84
C LEU A 10 -32.69 -14.40 9.71
N LYS A 11 -32.84 -13.96 10.96
CA LYS A 11 -31.71 -13.84 11.90
C LYS A 11 -31.14 -15.22 12.28
N MET A 12 -31.98 -16.22 12.49
CA MET A 12 -31.55 -17.59 12.77
C MET A 12 -30.92 -18.22 11.52
N LEU A 13 -31.55 -18.08 10.35
CA LEU A 13 -31.01 -18.56 9.08
C LEU A 13 -29.63 -17.93 8.78
N LYS A 14 -29.47 -16.62 9.00
CA LYS A 14 -28.18 -15.92 8.85
C LYS A 14 -27.09 -16.49 9.76
N ARG A 15 -27.46 -16.94 10.95
CA ARG A 15 -26.52 -17.55 11.92
C ARG A 15 -26.09 -18.93 11.46
N GLU A 16 -27.02 -19.75 10.99
CA GLU A 16 -26.74 -21.11 10.49
C GLU A 16 -25.93 -21.06 9.18
N LEU A 17 -26.21 -20.10 8.27
CA LEU A 17 -25.45 -19.87 7.03
C LEU A 17 -24.08 -19.20 7.24
N ARG A 18 -23.56 -19.17 8.48
CA ARG A 18 -22.21 -18.67 8.79
C ARG A 18 -21.09 -19.25 7.93
N PRO A 19 -21.06 -20.57 7.63
CA PRO A 19 -19.98 -21.23 6.89
C PRO A 19 -19.85 -20.83 5.42
N ILE A 20 -20.85 -20.21 4.81
CA ILE A 20 -20.88 -19.88 3.38
C ILE A 20 -20.27 -18.48 3.14
N LYS A 21 -19.81 -18.18 1.91
CA LYS A 21 -19.43 -16.84 1.43
C LYS A 21 -20.54 -15.82 1.68
N ARG A 22 -20.14 -14.55 1.88
CA ARG A 22 -21.07 -13.46 2.24
C ARG A 22 -22.14 -13.22 1.18
N ALA A 23 -21.74 -13.16 -0.09
CA ALA A 23 -22.65 -12.91 -1.20
C ALA A 23 -23.76 -13.97 -1.29
N GLU A 24 -23.39 -15.25 -1.15
CA GLU A 24 -24.36 -16.35 -1.27
C GLU A 24 -25.36 -16.39 -0.10
N ARG A 25 -24.87 -16.13 1.12
CA ARG A 25 -25.74 -15.99 2.30
C ARG A 25 -26.70 -14.81 2.15
N GLU A 26 -26.27 -13.68 1.62
CA GLU A 26 -27.15 -12.51 1.42
C GLU A 26 -28.22 -12.81 0.36
N LYS A 27 -27.87 -13.50 -0.74
CA LYS A 27 -28.85 -14.00 -1.72
C LYS A 27 -29.87 -14.95 -1.11
N SER A 28 -29.40 -15.92 -0.31
CA SER A 28 -30.29 -16.85 0.38
C SER A 28 -31.26 -16.11 1.31
N LEU A 29 -30.76 -15.14 2.10
CA LEU A 29 -31.61 -14.35 3.01
C LEU A 29 -32.61 -13.47 2.26
N ALA A 30 -32.23 -12.91 1.10
CA ALA A 30 -33.13 -12.14 0.26
C ALA A 30 -34.25 -13.03 -0.29
N TYR A 31 -33.91 -14.21 -0.83
CA TYR A 31 -34.87 -15.18 -1.34
C TYR A 31 -35.92 -15.58 -0.29
N PHE A 32 -35.50 -15.96 0.92
CA PHE A 32 -36.46 -16.28 2.00
C PHE A 32 -37.21 -15.04 2.50
N GLY A 33 -36.61 -13.86 2.41
CA GLY A 33 -37.27 -12.60 2.75
C GLY A 33 -38.44 -12.30 1.82
N GLU A 34 -38.21 -12.38 0.51
CA GLU A 34 -39.23 -12.23 -0.54
C GLU A 34 -40.32 -13.31 -0.42
N LEU A 35 -39.92 -14.57 -0.21
CA LEU A 35 -40.86 -15.68 -0.10
C LEU A 35 -41.82 -15.57 1.10
N ILE A 36 -41.40 -14.91 2.18
CA ILE A 36 -42.25 -14.58 3.33
C ILE A 36 -43.13 -13.36 3.02
N ASP A 37 -42.59 -12.35 2.33
CA ASP A 37 -43.35 -11.16 1.93
C ASP A 37 -44.49 -11.50 0.97
N ASP A 38 -44.24 -12.32 -0.05
CA ASP A 38 -45.25 -12.78 -1.00
C ASP A 38 -46.43 -13.44 -0.29
N ARG A 39 -46.15 -14.32 0.69
CA ARG A 39 -47.19 -14.99 1.49
C ARG A 39 -47.98 -14.04 2.38
N MET A 40 -47.32 -13.02 2.93
CA MET A 40 -48.02 -11.99 3.71
C MET A 40 -48.88 -11.10 2.83
N GLU A 41 -48.44 -10.82 1.59
CA GLU A 41 -49.21 -10.08 0.59
C GLU A 41 -50.46 -10.86 0.12
N ASP A 42 -50.36 -12.19 0.03
CA ASP A 42 -51.47 -13.12 -0.20
C ASP A 42 -52.47 -13.20 0.98
N GLY A 43 -52.24 -12.45 2.06
CA GLY A 43 -53.14 -12.34 3.21
C GLY A 43 -52.93 -13.39 4.30
N LEU A 44 -51.86 -14.18 4.26
CA LEU A 44 -51.51 -15.07 5.37
C LEU A 44 -50.91 -14.26 6.53
N PRO A 45 -51.31 -14.53 7.78
CA PRO A 45 -50.62 -13.96 8.93
C PRO A 45 -49.18 -14.50 8.98
N GLU A 46 -48.25 -13.65 9.41
CA GLU A 46 -46.79 -13.90 9.42
C GLU A 46 -46.41 -15.25 10.07
N GLU A 47 -47.11 -15.64 11.14
CA GLU A 47 -46.90 -16.92 11.83
C GLU A 47 -47.21 -18.13 10.94
N THR A 48 -48.29 -18.05 10.16
CA THR A 48 -48.69 -19.12 9.24
C THR A 48 -47.75 -19.17 8.03
N ALA A 49 -47.36 -18.00 7.50
CA ALA A 49 -46.40 -17.90 6.41
C ALA A 49 -45.05 -18.54 6.75
N ILE A 50 -44.59 -18.42 8.01
CA ILE A 50 -43.35 -19.05 8.49
C ILE A 50 -43.55 -20.53 8.81
N SER A 51 -44.74 -20.93 9.28
CA SER A 51 -45.04 -22.34 9.58
C SER A 51 -45.12 -23.23 8.34
N GLU A 52 -45.47 -22.67 7.18
CA GLU A 52 -45.48 -23.35 5.89
C GLU A 52 -44.09 -23.46 5.26
N LEU A 53 -43.13 -22.67 5.75
CA LEU A 53 -41.75 -22.74 5.31
C LEU A 53 -41.04 -23.92 5.96
N GLU A 54 -39.99 -24.37 5.27
CA GLU A 54 -39.05 -25.33 5.84
C GLU A 54 -38.39 -24.78 7.11
N SER A 55 -38.06 -25.68 8.02
CA SER A 55 -37.38 -25.32 9.26
C SER A 55 -36.05 -24.63 8.96
N VAL A 56 -35.66 -23.66 9.81
CA VAL A 56 -34.40 -22.93 9.63
C VAL A 56 -33.20 -23.88 9.50
N SER A 57 -33.22 -25.00 10.22
CA SER A 57 -32.16 -26.02 10.17
C SER A 57 -32.11 -26.76 8.85
N ASP A 58 -33.26 -27.12 8.28
CA ASP A 58 -33.33 -27.87 7.02
C ASP A 58 -32.95 -26.97 5.84
N ALA A 59 -33.46 -25.74 5.83
CA ALA A 59 -33.06 -24.70 4.90
C ALA A 59 -31.54 -24.50 4.91
N ALA A 60 -30.98 -24.30 6.10
CA ALA A 60 -29.54 -24.10 6.26
C ALA A 60 -28.73 -25.30 5.79
N GLN A 61 -29.14 -26.53 6.14
CA GLN A 61 -28.43 -27.74 5.72
C GLN A 61 -28.42 -27.90 4.20
N ARG A 62 -29.55 -27.68 3.53
CA ARG A 62 -29.65 -27.75 2.07
C ARG A 62 -28.75 -26.72 1.40
N ILE A 63 -28.83 -25.46 1.83
CA ILE A 63 -28.03 -24.36 1.27
C ILE A 63 -26.54 -24.57 1.52
N ILE A 64 -26.15 -25.05 2.70
CA ILE A 64 -24.74 -25.37 3.02
C ILE A 64 -24.24 -26.53 2.17
N ALA A 65 -25.05 -27.58 1.97
CA ALA A 65 -24.67 -28.72 1.14
C ALA A 65 -24.45 -28.30 -0.33
N GLU A 66 -25.36 -27.48 -0.87
CA GLU A 66 -25.25 -26.92 -2.21
C GLU A 66 -24.02 -26.00 -2.34
N ALA A 67 -23.84 -25.08 -1.39
CA ALA A 67 -22.67 -24.20 -1.38
C ALA A 67 -21.35 -24.96 -1.21
N SER A 68 -21.35 -26.09 -0.50
CA SER A 68 -20.20 -26.99 -0.40
C SER A 68 -19.84 -27.59 -1.75
N ALA A 69 -20.83 -28.13 -2.47
CA ALA A 69 -20.65 -28.69 -3.80
C ALA A 69 -20.14 -27.64 -4.81
N GLN A 70 -20.55 -26.38 -4.65
CA GLN A 70 -20.14 -25.26 -5.50
C GLN A 70 -18.83 -24.57 -5.04
N GLY A 71 -18.18 -25.02 -3.97
CA GLY A 71 -16.97 -24.37 -3.44
C GLY A 71 -17.23 -22.93 -2.94
N LEU A 72 -18.46 -22.63 -2.52
CA LEU A 72 -18.88 -21.35 -1.98
C LEU A 72 -18.75 -21.28 -0.46
N LEU A 73 -18.14 -22.28 0.17
CA LEU A 73 -17.75 -22.21 1.57
C LEU A 73 -16.68 -21.14 1.79
N ARG A 74 -16.70 -20.57 2.99
CA ARG A 74 -15.68 -19.63 3.44
C ARG A 74 -14.39 -20.40 3.67
N ALA A 75 -13.27 -19.90 3.15
CA ALA A 75 -11.96 -20.46 3.44
C ALA A 75 -11.73 -20.45 4.96
N LYS A 76 -11.48 -21.63 5.54
CA LYS A 76 -11.11 -21.77 6.93
C LYS A 76 -9.59 -21.66 7.01
N HIS A 77 -9.10 -20.52 7.48
CA HIS A 77 -7.69 -20.43 7.86
C HIS A 77 -7.46 -21.33 9.08
N SER A 78 -6.45 -22.20 8.99
CA SER A 78 -6.10 -23.05 10.12
C SER A 78 -5.57 -22.17 11.25
N VAL A 79 -6.10 -22.34 12.46
CA VAL A 79 -5.64 -21.59 13.65
C VAL A 79 -4.12 -21.72 13.84
N TRP A 80 -3.56 -22.87 13.44
CA TRP A 80 -2.12 -23.12 13.42
C TRP A 80 -1.33 -22.14 12.54
N GLU A 81 -1.84 -21.78 11.36
CA GLU A 81 -1.20 -20.80 10.47
C GLU A 81 -1.12 -19.42 11.13
N ILE A 82 -2.20 -19.02 11.81
CA ILE A 82 -2.28 -17.74 12.52
C ILE A 82 -1.30 -17.75 13.70
N ILE A 83 -1.24 -18.85 14.47
CA ILE A 83 -0.29 -18.99 15.58
C ILE A 83 1.15 -18.94 15.05
N LEU A 84 1.46 -19.65 13.97
CA LEU A 84 2.80 -19.65 13.37
C LEU A 84 3.19 -18.26 12.85
N LEU A 85 2.24 -17.51 12.28
CA LEU A 85 2.45 -16.15 11.81
C LEU A 85 2.70 -15.18 12.98
N VAL A 86 1.94 -15.32 14.07
CA VAL A 86 2.06 -14.47 15.27
C VAL A 86 3.34 -14.80 16.04
N LEU A 87 3.71 -16.07 16.15
CA LEU A 87 4.95 -16.49 16.80
C LEU A 87 6.18 -16.22 15.92
N GLY A 88 6.00 -16.26 14.59
CA GLY A 88 7.00 -15.87 13.62
C GLY A 88 7.12 -14.35 13.43
N PHE A 89 6.10 -13.56 13.79
CA PHE A 89 6.08 -12.10 13.65
C PHE A 89 7.28 -11.43 14.31
N PRO A 90 7.67 -11.76 15.55
CA PRO A 90 8.91 -11.27 16.15
C PRO A 90 10.18 -11.53 15.36
N LEU A 91 10.21 -12.52 14.45
CA LEU A 91 11.39 -12.86 13.65
C LEU A 91 11.34 -12.22 12.26
N TRP A 92 10.24 -12.37 11.51
CA TRP A 92 10.18 -11.87 10.14
C TRP A 92 9.90 -10.37 10.05
N PHE A 93 9.20 -9.78 11.04
CA PHE A 93 8.93 -8.35 11.06
C PHE A 93 10.21 -7.50 11.18
N PRO A 94 11.10 -7.70 12.18
CA PRO A 94 12.34 -6.93 12.24
C PRO A 94 13.27 -7.21 11.07
N LEU A 95 13.24 -8.42 10.50
CA LEU A 95 14.00 -8.75 9.29
C LEU A 95 13.52 -7.91 8.09
N LEU A 96 12.21 -7.87 7.86
CA LEU A 96 11.61 -7.06 6.79
C LEU A 96 11.89 -5.57 7.03
N LEU A 97 11.78 -5.11 8.27
CA LEU A 97 12.11 -3.73 8.66
C LEU A 97 13.58 -3.41 8.36
N THR A 98 14.51 -4.31 8.69
CA THR A 98 15.94 -4.14 8.42
C THR A 98 16.20 -3.97 6.93
N VAL A 99 15.62 -4.85 6.09
CA VAL A 99 15.74 -4.73 4.62
C VAL A 99 15.18 -3.40 4.13
N ALA A 100 14.01 -2.97 4.63
CA ALA A 100 13.42 -1.69 4.27
C ALA A 100 14.32 -0.51 4.65
N VAL A 101 14.89 -0.52 5.86
CA VAL A 101 15.82 0.52 6.34
C VAL A 101 17.10 0.54 5.52
N VAL A 102 17.66 -0.62 5.16
CA VAL A 102 18.87 -0.71 4.31
C VAL A 102 18.62 -0.13 2.92
N VAL A 103 17.49 -0.47 2.29
CA VAL A 103 17.12 0.09 0.98
C VAL A 103 16.91 1.61 1.08
N PHE A 104 16.23 2.07 2.14
CA PHE A 104 16.00 3.50 2.37
C PHE A 104 17.31 4.25 2.62
N THR A 105 18.22 3.70 3.42
CA THR A 105 19.53 4.31 3.69
C THR A 105 20.38 4.38 2.44
N MET A 106 20.44 3.31 1.63
CA MET A 106 21.11 3.35 0.32
C MET A 106 20.54 4.44 -0.58
N TYR A 107 19.21 4.57 -0.65
CA TYR A 107 18.56 5.63 -1.41
C TYR A 107 18.91 7.03 -0.88
N ALA A 108 18.86 7.23 0.44
CA ALA A 108 19.19 8.49 1.08
C ALA A 108 20.66 8.88 0.88
N LEU A 109 21.60 7.92 0.94
CA LEU A 109 23.03 8.16 0.72
C LEU A 109 23.31 8.73 -0.67
N VAL A 110 22.62 8.26 -1.70
CA VAL A 110 22.75 8.81 -3.06
C VAL A 110 22.31 10.28 -3.09
N TRP A 111 21.18 10.61 -2.44
CA TRP A 111 20.72 12.00 -2.34
C TRP A 111 21.65 12.89 -1.51
N ILE A 112 22.23 12.36 -0.44
CA ILE A 112 23.22 13.06 0.38
C ILE A 112 24.46 13.35 -0.46
N LEU A 113 24.98 12.38 -1.21
CA LEU A 113 26.13 12.56 -2.10
C LEU A 113 25.87 13.61 -3.19
N ILE A 114 24.68 13.59 -3.79
CA ILE A 114 24.26 14.62 -4.75
C ILE A 114 24.20 15.99 -4.05
N GLY A 115 23.61 16.06 -2.86
CA GLY A 115 23.46 17.28 -2.07
C GLY A 115 24.81 17.87 -1.65
N THR A 116 25.76 17.05 -1.20
CA THR A 116 27.11 17.51 -0.84
C THR A 116 27.87 18.00 -2.06
N LEU A 117 27.76 17.32 -3.20
CA LEU A 117 28.37 17.78 -4.45
C LEU A 117 27.82 19.15 -4.89
N LEU A 118 26.50 19.35 -4.77
CA LEU A 118 25.87 20.64 -5.04
C LEU A 118 26.34 21.72 -4.04
N LEU A 119 26.39 21.43 -2.75
CA LEU A 119 26.87 22.37 -1.73
C LEU A 119 28.34 22.77 -1.96
N VAL A 120 29.20 21.81 -2.29
CA VAL A 120 30.61 22.07 -2.63
C VAL A 120 30.71 22.96 -3.86
N SER A 121 29.93 22.68 -4.90
CA SER A 121 29.95 23.48 -6.13
C SER A 121 29.52 24.94 -5.90
N VAL A 122 28.49 25.16 -5.06
CA VAL A 122 28.04 26.50 -4.67
C VAL A 122 29.09 27.17 -3.79
N SER A 123 29.68 26.46 -2.84
CA SER A 123 30.75 26.99 -1.98
C SER A 123 31.95 27.47 -2.80
N LEU A 124 32.34 26.71 -3.83
CA LEU A 124 33.42 27.09 -4.75
C LEU A 124 33.06 28.32 -5.57
N ALA A 125 31.82 28.40 -6.07
CA ALA A 125 31.32 29.56 -6.82
C ALA A 125 31.31 30.84 -5.97
N VAL A 126 30.79 30.75 -4.74
CA VAL A 126 30.72 31.88 -3.80
C VAL A 126 32.11 32.26 -3.31
N GLY A 127 32.95 31.30 -2.97
CA GLY A 127 34.34 31.53 -2.56
C GLY A 127 35.15 32.18 -3.68
N GLY A 128 34.93 31.75 -4.93
CA GLY A 128 35.56 32.35 -6.09
C GLY A 128 35.13 33.79 -6.32
N ALA A 129 33.83 34.07 -6.25
CA ALA A 129 33.32 35.44 -6.33
C ALA A 129 33.87 36.33 -5.19
N ALA A 130 33.94 35.82 -3.97
CA ALA A 130 34.51 36.53 -2.83
C ALA A 130 36.00 36.83 -3.04
N ALA A 131 36.77 35.90 -3.62
CA ALA A 131 38.18 36.14 -3.94
C ALA A 131 38.37 37.22 -5.01
N VAL A 132 37.48 37.29 -6.02
CA VAL A 132 37.49 38.36 -7.02
C VAL A 132 37.18 39.72 -6.38
N ILE A 133 36.20 39.79 -5.48
CA ILE A 133 35.88 41.03 -4.75
C ILE A 133 37.04 41.42 -3.81
N GLY A 134 37.67 40.45 -3.15
CA GLY A 134 38.80 40.64 -2.26
C GLY A 134 40.03 41.28 -2.94
N MET A 135 40.14 41.15 -4.27
CA MET A 135 41.17 41.83 -5.07
C MET A 135 41.21 43.34 -4.80
N PHE A 136 40.05 43.99 -4.69
CA PHE A 136 39.93 45.45 -4.51
C PHE A 136 40.35 45.92 -3.11
N PHE A 137 40.42 45.02 -2.14
CA PHE A 137 40.84 45.29 -0.77
C PHE A 137 42.29 44.85 -0.50
N SER A 138 42.96 44.27 -1.51
CA SER A 138 44.32 43.78 -1.36
C SER A 138 45.33 44.94 -1.38
N GLY A 139 46.20 44.99 -0.37
CA GLY A 139 47.20 46.07 -0.22
C GLY A 139 48.36 46.03 -1.21
N SER A 140 48.41 45.03 -2.10
CA SER A 140 49.47 44.91 -3.11
C SER A 140 48.94 44.37 -4.44
N ILE A 141 49.50 44.86 -5.55
CA ILE A 141 49.12 44.43 -6.90
C ILE A 141 49.38 42.95 -7.15
N SER A 142 50.46 42.41 -6.56
CA SER A 142 50.78 40.97 -6.70
C SER A 142 49.71 40.11 -6.05
N THR A 143 49.23 40.47 -4.84
CA THR A 143 48.15 39.74 -4.17
C THR A 143 46.83 39.87 -4.92
N ALA A 144 46.57 41.01 -5.56
CA ALA A 144 45.37 41.26 -6.34
C ALA A 144 45.23 40.25 -7.50
N PHE A 145 46.30 40.06 -8.29
CA PHE A 145 46.30 39.11 -9.40
C PHE A 145 46.20 37.65 -8.95
N VAL A 146 46.79 37.29 -7.81
CA VAL A 146 46.65 35.95 -7.23
C VAL A 146 45.21 35.68 -6.80
N CYS A 147 44.57 36.64 -6.11
CA CYS A 147 43.16 36.54 -5.73
C CYS A 147 42.22 36.44 -6.94
N LEU A 148 42.49 37.19 -8.02
CA LEU A 148 41.74 37.09 -9.27
C LEU A 148 41.88 35.70 -9.91
N GLY A 149 43.10 35.15 -9.96
CA GLY A 149 43.35 33.81 -10.50
C GLY A 149 42.65 32.71 -9.72
N ILE A 150 42.79 32.71 -8.39
CA ILE A 150 42.11 31.76 -7.49
C ILE A 150 40.59 31.91 -7.62
N GLY A 151 40.11 33.15 -7.69
CA GLY A 151 38.69 33.46 -7.82
C GLY A 151 38.06 32.91 -9.10
N LEU A 152 38.70 33.14 -10.25
CA LEU A 152 38.24 32.61 -11.53
C LEU A 152 38.28 31.08 -11.59
N VAL A 153 39.37 30.46 -11.10
CA VAL A 153 39.51 29.00 -11.11
C VAL A 153 38.46 28.34 -10.22
N SER A 154 38.29 28.81 -8.98
CA SER A 154 37.31 28.26 -8.04
C SER A 154 35.87 28.50 -8.50
N ALA A 155 35.56 29.68 -9.04
CA ALA A 155 34.24 29.97 -9.59
C ALA A 155 33.93 29.12 -10.83
N GLY A 156 34.89 29.00 -11.76
CA GLY A 156 34.75 28.17 -12.96
C GLY A 156 34.54 26.70 -12.62
N LEU A 157 35.30 26.19 -11.65
CA LEU A 157 35.20 24.80 -11.22
C LEU A 157 33.89 24.52 -10.46
N GLY A 158 33.40 25.49 -9.68
CA GLY A 158 32.09 25.42 -9.04
C GLY A 158 30.95 25.31 -10.07
N VAL A 159 30.93 26.19 -11.07
CA VAL A 159 29.90 26.14 -12.14
C VAL A 159 30.02 24.87 -12.97
N ALA A 160 31.23 24.45 -13.31
CA ALA A 160 31.48 23.23 -14.09
C ALA A 160 30.98 21.97 -13.38
N LEU A 161 31.10 21.88 -12.04
CA LEU A 161 30.62 20.75 -11.25
C LEU A 161 29.10 20.79 -10.99
N PHE A 162 28.48 21.98 -11.04
CA PHE A 162 27.05 22.14 -10.78
C PHE A 162 26.16 21.47 -11.84
N ILE A 163 26.51 21.62 -13.13
CA ILE A 163 25.75 21.05 -14.25
C ILE A 163 25.67 19.51 -14.20
N PRO A 164 26.80 18.76 -14.13
CA PRO A 164 26.74 17.30 -14.06
C PRO A 164 26.04 16.80 -12.80
N ALA A 165 26.19 17.49 -11.66
CA ALA A 165 25.47 17.14 -10.43
C ALA A 165 23.95 17.22 -10.62
N LEU A 166 23.44 18.25 -11.29
CA LEU A 166 22.02 18.38 -11.63
C LEU A 166 21.54 17.32 -12.63
N LEU A 167 22.37 16.94 -13.61
CA LEU A 167 22.04 15.89 -14.57
C LEU A 167 21.89 14.53 -13.88
N ILE A 168 22.84 14.19 -13.00
CA ILE A 168 22.80 12.95 -12.21
C ILE A 168 21.57 12.96 -11.30
N ALA A 169 21.28 14.06 -10.62
CA ALA A 169 20.11 14.20 -9.76
C ALA A 169 18.80 13.97 -10.53
N ARG A 170 18.66 14.59 -11.72
CA ARG A 170 17.49 14.44 -12.57
C ARG A 170 17.36 13.01 -13.13
N ALA A 171 18.45 12.42 -13.58
CA ALA A 171 18.45 11.05 -14.09
C ALA A 171 18.02 10.07 -12.99
N TYR A 172 18.57 10.21 -11.79
CA TYR A 172 18.23 9.36 -10.64
C TYR A 172 16.76 9.53 -10.23
N ALA A 173 16.28 10.78 -10.10
CA ALA A 173 14.89 11.06 -9.76
C ALA A 173 13.88 10.53 -10.79
N ARG A 174 14.23 10.52 -12.08
CA ARG A 174 13.38 9.91 -13.13
C ARG A 174 13.45 8.39 -13.12
N ALA A 175 14.61 7.80 -12.83
CA ALA A 175 14.77 6.35 -12.80
C ALA A 175 13.94 5.71 -11.67
N THR A 176 13.83 6.35 -10.50
CA THR A 176 13.10 5.83 -9.34
C THR A 176 11.65 5.41 -9.65
N PRO A 177 10.75 6.29 -10.17
CA PRO A 177 9.37 5.90 -10.46
C PRO A 177 9.26 4.89 -11.61
N ILE A 178 10.18 4.91 -12.58
CA ILE A 178 10.19 3.96 -13.70
C ILE A 178 10.47 2.55 -13.18
N ILE A 179 11.49 2.40 -12.33
CA ILE A 179 11.86 1.10 -11.74
C ILE A 179 10.74 0.59 -10.84
N LEU A 180 10.14 1.46 -10.02
CA LEU A 180 9.02 1.09 -9.15
C LEU A 180 7.81 0.60 -9.96
N ASN A 181 7.40 1.34 -10.99
CA ASN A 181 6.27 0.95 -11.85
C ASN A 181 6.56 -0.33 -12.62
N TRP A 182 7.79 -0.53 -13.11
CA TRP A 182 8.20 -1.77 -13.75
C TRP A 182 8.11 -2.97 -12.78
N LEU A 183 8.55 -2.81 -11.54
CA LEU A 183 8.52 -3.86 -10.52
C LEU A 183 7.09 -4.21 -10.09
N ILE A 184 6.20 -3.21 -10.03
CA ILE A 184 4.77 -3.40 -9.76
C ILE A 184 4.10 -4.13 -10.94
N ASN A 185 4.28 -3.65 -12.16
CA ASN A 185 3.65 -4.24 -13.36
C ASN A 185 4.12 -5.67 -13.62
N ARG A 186 5.37 -6.02 -13.26
CA ARG A 186 5.88 -7.39 -13.34
C ARG A 186 5.14 -8.37 -12.41
N LYS A 187 4.68 -7.90 -11.24
CA LYS A 187 3.87 -8.73 -10.34
C LYS A 187 2.44 -8.93 -10.87
N VAL A 188 1.88 -7.91 -11.51
CA VAL A 188 0.53 -8.00 -12.11
C VAL A 188 0.52 -8.94 -13.32
N GLY A 189 1.54 -8.89 -14.18
CA GLY A 189 1.63 -9.78 -15.35
C GLY A 189 1.71 -11.27 -15.01
N LYS A 190 2.31 -11.63 -13.87
CA LYS A 190 2.40 -13.03 -13.39
C LYS A 190 1.15 -13.55 -12.68
N SER A 191 0.18 -12.70 -12.38
CA SER A 191 -1.08 -13.09 -11.72
C SER A 191 -2.18 -13.46 -12.72
N ASN A 192 -1.97 -13.21 -14.01
CA ASN A 192 -2.95 -13.37 -15.08
C ASN A 192 -2.60 -14.51 -16.06
N GLU A 193 -1.53 -15.26 -15.78
CA GLU A 193 -1.17 -16.55 -16.42
C GLU A 193 -1.42 -17.67 -15.40
#